data_AF-A0A6G3X408-F1
#
_entry.id   AF-A0A6G3X408-F1
#
_cell.length_a   1.000
_cell.length_b   1.000
_cell.length_c   1.000
_cell.angle_alpha   90.00
_cell.angle_beta   90.00
_cell.angle_gamma   90.00
#
_symmetry.space_group_name_H-M   'P 1'
#
loop_
_entity.id
_entity.type
_entity.pdbx_description
1 polymer ?
#
loop_
_entity_poly.entity_id
_entity_poly.type
_entity_poly.pdbx_seq_one_letter_code
_entity_poly.pdbx_strand_id
1 'polypeptide(L)'
;PRFLHQTRTRTAAGLRGTDDLDEAVAGRALPDSTPWRAHFHVPLHAPPAPPLTSTLPVLRDTLARLVGGPVPLTRHLEVETYTWQALPAELRPRTRTQLADGIAAELTLAR
;
A
#
# COMPACT_ATOMS: atom_id res chain seq x y z
N PRO A 1 -9.87 -14.26 -3.24
CA PRO A 1 -10.03 -12.87 -2.73
C PRO A 1 -10.16 -11.94 -3.94
N ARG A 2 -10.94 -10.87 -3.84
CA ARG A 2 -10.97 -9.82 -4.85
C ARG A 2 -10.16 -8.64 -4.32
N PHE A 3 -9.19 -8.18 -5.08
CA PHE A 3 -8.44 -6.98 -4.74
C PHE A 3 -9.07 -5.81 -5.51
N LEU A 4 -8.99 -4.60 -4.97
CA LEU A 4 -9.48 -3.40 -5.66
C LEU A 4 -8.28 -2.50 -5.92
N HIS A 5 -7.39 -2.95 -6.80
CA HIS A 5 -6.20 -2.20 -7.17
C HIS A 5 -6.54 -0.88 -7.90
N GLN A 6 -7.79 -0.68 -8.31
CA GLN A 6 -8.28 0.58 -8.89
C GLN A 6 -7.37 1.07 -10.01
N THR A 7 -7.09 0.19 -10.98
CA THR A 7 -6.14 0.50 -12.06
C THR A 7 -6.71 1.57 -12.97
N ARG A 8 -5.98 2.66 -13.18
CA ARG A 8 -6.42 3.83 -13.97
C ARG A 8 -5.39 4.19 -15.03
N THR A 9 -5.88 4.77 -16.13
CA THR A 9 -5.05 5.48 -17.11
C THR A 9 -5.74 6.74 -17.61
N ARG A 10 -4.93 7.76 -17.97
CA ARG A 10 -5.42 9.01 -18.57
C ARG A 10 -5.26 8.94 -20.09
N THR A 11 -6.36 9.08 -20.79
CA THR A 11 -6.41 9.12 -22.27
C THR A 11 -6.80 10.51 -22.76
N ALA A 12 -6.70 10.76 -24.06
CA ALA A 12 -7.21 11.99 -24.68
C ALA A 12 -8.72 12.18 -24.48
N ALA A 13 -9.49 11.08 -24.32
CA ALA A 13 -10.92 11.09 -24.07
C ALA A 13 -11.29 11.16 -22.58
N GLY A 14 -10.30 11.25 -21.68
CA GLY A 14 -10.50 11.27 -20.22
C GLY A 14 -9.95 10.05 -19.49
N LEU A 15 -10.36 9.89 -18.23
CA LEU A 15 -9.92 8.82 -17.33
C LEU A 15 -10.64 7.50 -17.67
N ARG A 16 -9.88 6.41 -17.77
CA ARG A 16 -10.40 5.04 -17.89
C ARG A 16 -9.88 4.18 -16.74
N GLY A 17 -10.63 3.13 -16.38
CA GLY A 17 -10.25 2.28 -15.26
C GLY A 17 -10.94 0.92 -15.23
N THR A 18 -10.31 0.00 -14.51
CA THR A 18 -10.82 -1.31 -14.10
C THR A 18 -10.82 -1.42 -12.58
N ASP A 19 -11.61 -2.30 -11.99
CA ASP A 19 -11.63 -2.42 -10.53
C ASP A 19 -10.37 -3.09 -9.99
N ASP A 20 -9.84 -4.06 -10.73
CA ASP A 20 -8.64 -4.83 -10.38
C ASP A 20 -7.58 -4.73 -11.52
N LEU A 21 -6.31 -5.00 -11.20
CA LEU A 21 -5.22 -5.04 -12.17
C LEU A 21 -5.33 -6.23 -13.11
N ASP A 22 -5.77 -7.39 -12.62
CA ASP A 22 -5.90 -8.59 -13.47
C ASP A 22 -6.88 -8.36 -14.63
N GLU A 23 -7.94 -7.57 -14.40
CA GLU A 23 -8.88 -7.15 -15.46
C GLU A 23 -8.21 -6.28 -16.52
N ALA A 24 -7.35 -5.33 -16.10
CA ALA A 24 -6.60 -4.48 -17.02
C ALA A 24 -5.58 -5.27 -17.85
N VAL A 25 -4.91 -6.25 -17.23
CA VAL A 25 -3.86 -7.06 -17.87
C VAL A 25 -4.43 -8.15 -18.78
N ALA A 26 -5.52 -8.82 -18.37
CA ALA A 26 -6.12 -9.89 -19.16
C ALA A 26 -6.93 -9.39 -20.36
N GLY A 27 -7.39 -8.14 -20.32
CA GLY A 27 -8.30 -7.57 -21.32
C GLY A 27 -7.67 -6.51 -22.21
N ARG A 28 -8.54 -5.88 -23.01
CA ARG A 28 -8.27 -4.61 -23.73
C ARG A 28 -9.00 -3.44 -23.08
N ALA A 29 -9.31 -3.56 -21.78
CA ALA A 29 -10.10 -2.58 -21.03
C ALA A 29 -9.38 -1.23 -20.94
N LEU A 30 -8.06 -1.24 -20.80
CA LEU A 30 -7.21 -0.04 -20.80
C LEU A 30 -6.26 -0.03 -22.00
N PRO A 31 -6.03 1.13 -22.64
CA PRO A 31 -5.01 1.27 -23.68
C PRO A 31 -3.61 1.11 -23.08
N ASP A 32 -2.74 0.39 -23.78
CA ASP A 32 -1.32 0.15 -23.44
C ASP A 32 -0.39 1.27 -23.92
N SER A 33 -0.89 2.20 -24.73
CA SER A 33 -0.14 3.36 -25.24
C SER A 33 0.15 4.44 -24.19
N THR A 34 -0.33 4.27 -22.95
CA THR A 34 -0.23 5.24 -21.86
C THR A 34 0.06 4.53 -20.54
N PRO A 35 0.83 5.14 -19.62
CA PRO A 35 1.11 4.51 -18.32
C PRO A 35 -0.15 4.25 -17.51
N TRP A 36 -0.19 3.09 -16.87
CA TRP A 36 -1.21 2.75 -15.89
C TRP A 36 -0.76 3.13 -14.48
N ARG A 37 -1.73 3.41 -13.61
CA ARG A 37 -1.53 3.61 -12.18
C ARG A 37 -2.44 2.64 -11.43
N ALA A 38 -1.85 1.80 -10.61
CA ALA A 38 -2.57 0.87 -9.74
C ALA A 38 -2.17 1.13 -8.29
N HIS A 39 -3.12 0.94 -7.38
CA HIS A 39 -2.95 1.10 -5.94
C HIS A 39 -2.68 -0.26 -5.31
N PHE A 40 -1.55 -0.38 -4.60
CA PHE A 40 -1.20 -1.55 -3.80
C PHE A 40 -1.05 -1.19 -2.33
N HIS A 41 -1.51 -2.08 -1.45
CA HIS A 41 -1.11 -2.06 -0.05
C HIS A 41 0.17 -2.88 0.09
N VAL A 42 1.12 -2.38 0.87
CA VAL A 42 2.37 -3.06 1.22
C VAL A 42 2.59 -2.94 2.72
N PRO A 43 3.30 -3.89 3.36
CA PRO A 43 3.68 -3.74 4.76
C PRO A 43 4.52 -2.48 4.97
N LEU A 44 4.26 -1.69 6.02
CA LEU A 44 5.00 -0.45 6.27
C LEU A 44 6.47 -0.70 6.61
N HIS A 45 6.72 -1.80 7.33
CA HIS A 45 8.04 -2.13 7.87
C HIS A 45 8.96 -2.86 6.87
N ALA A 46 8.47 -3.22 5.69
CA ALA A 46 9.22 -3.97 4.69
C ALA A 46 9.26 -3.20 3.36
N PRO A 47 10.45 -2.79 2.87
CA PRO A 47 10.53 -2.14 1.57
C PRO A 47 10.15 -3.12 0.46
N PRO A 48 9.43 -2.66 -0.58
CA PRO A 48 9.13 -3.52 -1.73
C PRO A 48 10.41 -3.84 -2.51
N ALA A 49 10.37 -4.91 -3.30
CA ALA A 49 11.49 -5.30 -4.14
C ALA A 49 11.80 -4.21 -5.19
N PRO A 50 13.07 -3.85 -5.42
CA PRO A 50 13.44 -2.90 -6.47
C PRO A 50 12.92 -3.33 -7.86
N PRO A 51 12.52 -2.38 -8.72
CA PRO A 51 12.64 -0.92 -8.58
C PRO A 51 11.44 -0.26 -7.87
N LEU A 52 10.52 -1.05 -7.30
CA LEU A 52 9.34 -0.51 -6.64
C LEU A 52 9.72 0.28 -5.39
N THR A 53 8.94 1.31 -5.09
CA THR A 53 9.03 2.09 -3.86
C THR A 53 7.65 2.19 -3.22
N SER A 54 7.62 2.53 -1.94
CA SER A 54 6.37 2.76 -1.21
C SER A 54 6.13 4.25 -0.96
N THR A 55 4.92 4.58 -0.55
CA THR A 55 4.53 5.93 -0.11
C THR A 55 4.91 6.22 1.34
N LEU A 56 5.82 5.42 1.93
CA LEU A 56 6.29 5.57 3.30
C LEU A 56 6.82 6.97 3.64
N PRO A 57 7.55 7.68 2.75
CA PRO A 57 7.95 9.07 3.03
C PRO A 57 6.75 9.99 3.27
N VAL A 58 5.66 9.84 2.51
CA VAL A 58 4.43 10.63 2.66
C VAL A 58 3.78 10.36 4.02
N LEU A 59 3.77 9.10 4.47
CA LEU A 59 3.29 8.74 5.81
C LEU A 59 4.13 9.42 6.90
N ARG A 60 5.46 9.37 6.79
CA ARG A 60 6.37 10.00 7.77
C ARG A 60 6.18 11.51 7.85
N ASP A 61 6.07 12.18 6.71
CA ASP A 61 5.82 13.62 6.65
C ASP A 61 4.47 13.97 7.30
N THR A 62 3.45 13.14 7.06
CA THR A 62 2.12 13.30 7.65
C THR A 62 2.16 13.14 9.17
N LEU A 63 2.81 12.10 9.68
CA LEU A 63 2.96 11.88 11.13
C LEU A 63 3.78 12.99 11.80
N ALA A 64 4.90 13.40 11.20
CA ALA A 64 5.69 14.52 11.69
C ALA A 64 4.85 15.81 11.80
N ARG A 65 3.98 16.06 10.82
CA ARG A 65 3.08 17.21 10.82
C ARG A 65 1.97 17.12 11.87
N LEU A 66 1.38 15.93 12.05
CA LEU A 66 0.20 15.73 12.89
C LEU A 66 0.56 15.55 14.37
N VAL A 67 1.64 14.81 14.68
CA VAL A 67 1.98 14.41 16.05
C VAL A 67 3.41 14.73 16.46
N GLY A 68 4.29 15.14 15.53
CA GLY A 68 5.70 15.43 15.82
C GLY A 68 6.01 16.85 16.31
N GLY A 69 5.03 17.76 16.36
CA GLY A 69 5.21 19.12 16.85
C GLY A 69 5.18 19.25 18.39
N PRO A 70 5.51 20.43 18.95
CA PRO A 70 5.48 20.65 20.41
C PRO A 70 4.08 20.46 21.03
N VAL A 71 3.03 20.63 20.21
CA VAL A 71 1.65 20.30 20.55
C VAL A 71 1.08 19.45 19.40
N PRO A 72 0.58 18.24 19.66
CA PRO A 72 0.02 17.39 18.61
C PRO A 72 -1.33 17.93 18.13
N LEU A 73 -1.58 17.84 16.82
CA LEU A 73 -2.86 18.21 16.20
C LEU A 73 -3.95 17.17 16.42
N THR A 74 -3.57 15.92 16.70
CA THR A 74 -4.46 14.83 17.07
C THR A 74 -3.78 13.94 18.10
N ARG A 75 -4.57 13.28 18.96
CA ARG A 75 -4.10 12.24 19.89
C ARG A 75 -4.60 10.85 19.50
N HIS A 76 -5.31 10.75 18.39
CA HIS A 76 -5.91 9.51 17.90
C HIS A 76 -5.27 9.14 16.58
N LEU A 77 -4.66 7.96 16.56
CA LEU A 77 -4.14 7.30 15.37
C LEU A 77 -4.79 5.92 15.28
N GLU A 78 -5.26 5.55 14.10
CA GLU A 78 -5.74 4.22 13.78
C GLU A 78 -4.76 3.59 12.80
N VAL A 79 -4.41 2.32 13.03
CA VAL A 79 -3.47 1.58 12.18
C VAL A 79 -4.14 0.31 11.69
N GLU A 80 -4.32 0.22 10.38
CA GLU A 80 -4.73 -1.02 9.71
C GLU A 80 -3.47 -1.86 9.44
N THR A 81 -3.35 -3.01 10.09
CA THR A 81 -2.20 -3.91 9.87
C THR A 81 -2.36 -4.72 8.58
N TYR A 82 -1.24 -5.01 7.92
CA TYR A 82 -1.23 -5.71 6.64
C TYR A 82 -1.88 -7.11 6.69
N THR A 83 -2.54 -7.50 5.60
CA THR A 83 -3.07 -8.85 5.39
C THR A 83 -1.93 -9.82 5.04
N TRP A 84 -1.30 -10.41 6.06
CA TRP A 84 -0.11 -11.25 5.89
C TRP A 84 -0.29 -12.43 4.93
N GLN A 85 -1.50 -12.96 4.75
CA GLN A 85 -1.74 -14.06 3.79
C GLN A 85 -1.58 -13.61 2.32
N ALA A 86 -1.62 -12.31 2.03
CA ALA A 86 -1.41 -11.76 0.70
C ALA A 86 0.07 -11.68 0.31
N LEU A 87 1.00 -11.82 1.26
CA LEU A 87 2.43 -11.84 0.95
C LEU A 87 2.81 -13.08 0.12
N PRO A 88 3.92 -13.01 -0.65
CA PRO A 88 4.62 -14.19 -1.16
C PRO A 88 4.86 -15.20 -0.03
N ALA A 89 4.72 -16.50 -0.32
CA ALA A 89 4.72 -17.57 0.69
C ALA A 89 6.00 -17.60 1.55
N GLU A 90 7.11 -17.21 0.96
CA GLU A 90 8.43 -17.06 1.57
C GLU A 90 8.50 -15.90 2.59
N LEU A 91 7.67 -14.87 2.45
CA LEU A 91 7.62 -13.71 3.33
C LEU A 91 6.53 -13.80 4.41
N ARG A 92 5.66 -14.81 4.35
CA ARG A 92 4.58 -14.98 5.34
C ARG A 92 5.14 -15.37 6.72
N PRO A 93 4.62 -14.81 7.82
CA PRO A 93 4.93 -15.30 9.15
C PRO A 93 4.45 -16.76 9.29
N ARG A 94 5.34 -17.64 9.76
CA ARG A 94 5.09 -19.07 9.97
C ARG A 94 4.81 -19.41 11.43
N THR A 95 5.11 -18.49 12.34
CA THR A 95 4.89 -18.66 13.78
C THR A 95 4.12 -17.47 14.35
N ARG A 96 3.50 -17.66 15.52
CA ARG A 96 2.83 -16.58 16.26
C ARG A 96 3.79 -15.45 16.63
N THR A 97 5.03 -15.78 16.97
CA THR A 97 6.07 -14.79 17.26
C THR A 97 6.35 -13.93 16.04
N GLN A 98 6.56 -14.53 14.86
CA GLN A 98 6.81 -13.76 13.63
C GLN A 98 5.63 -12.86 13.25
N LEU A 99 4.39 -13.32 13.48
CA LEU A 99 3.20 -12.50 13.29
C LEU A 99 3.16 -11.31 14.26
N ALA A 100 3.45 -11.56 15.55
CA ALA A 100 3.50 -10.51 16.56
C ALA A 100 4.59 -9.47 16.26
N ASP A 101 5.77 -9.92 15.81
CA ASP A 101 6.89 -9.06 15.42
C ASP A 101 6.50 -8.16 14.23
N GLY A 102 5.83 -8.72 13.22
CA GLY A 102 5.33 -7.95 12.08
C GLY A 102 4.32 -6.88 12.49
N ILE A 103 3.33 -7.24 13.33
CA ILE A 103 2.35 -6.28 13.88
C ILE A 103 3.05 -5.18 14.68
N ALA A 104 3.99 -5.55 15.56
CA ALA A 104 4.73 -4.59 16.38
C ALA A 104 5.57 -3.64 15.50
N ALA A 105 6.13 -4.12 14.39
CA ALA A 105 6.88 -3.31 13.45
C ALA A 105 5.99 -2.29 12.71
N GLU A 106 4.79 -2.68 12.27
CA GLU A 106 3.78 -1.76 11.69
C GLU A 106 3.42 -0.64 12.68
N LEU A 107 3.08 -1.00 13.92
CA LEU A 107 2.70 -0.05 14.97
C LEU A 107 3.87 0.86 15.39
N THR A 108 5.08 0.34 15.41
CA THR A 108 6.29 1.13 15.73
C THR A 108 6.58 2.18 14.68
N LEU A 109 6.23 1.93 13.41
CA LEU A 109 6.43 2.88 12.34
C LEU A 109 5.33 3.96 12.31
N ALA A 110 4.10 3.60 12.66
CA ALA A 110 2.94 4.48 12.58
C ALA A 110 2.78 5.47 13.75
N ARG A 111 3.82 5.67 14.58
CA ARG A 111 3.84 6.56 15.75
C ARG A 111 4.99 7.57 15.63
#